data_AF-A0A963Q857-F1
#
_entry.id   AF-A0A963Q857-F1
#
_cell.length_a   1.000
_cell.length_b   1.000
_cell.length_c   1.000
_cell.angle_alpha   90.00
_cell.angle_beta   90.00
_cell.angle_gamma   90.00
#
_symmetry.space_group_name_H-M   'P 1'
#
loop_
_entity.id
_entity.type
_entity.pdbx_description
1 polymer ?
#
loop_
_entity_poly.entity_id
_entity_poly.type
_entity_poly.pdbx_seq_one_letter_code
_entity_poly.pdbx_strand_id
1 'polypeptide(L)'
;MASLNFIGGEKGGVGKSVLSRLLAQYFIDRGRPFTGFDTDRSHTSFTRFYADYASPVIVDRYEGLDKIASCFEEVPAVGQQGSVIVDLAAQTALPLSRWIKDSDLLPLMGEMGVTVNFWHLADAGK
;
A
#
# COMPACT_ATOMS: atom_id res chain seq x y z
N MET A 1 2.85 -14.19 7.31
CA MET A 1 3.25 -13.95 5.91
C MET A 1 3.24 -12.45 5.65
N ALA A 2 4.27 -11.95 4.99
CA ALA A 2 4.33 -10.58 4.52
C ALA A 2 3.31 -10.37 3.39
N SER A 3 2.80 -9.15 3.27
CA SER A 3 1.83 -8.81 2.24
C SER A 3 2.02 -7.39 1.74
N LEU A 4 1.79 -7.18 0.46
CA LEU A 4 1.69 -5.86 -0.17
C LEU A 4 0.21 -5.58 -0.45
N ASN A 5 -0.37 -4.60 0.24
CA ASN A 5 -1.80 -4.31 0.19
C ASN A 5 -2.05 -2.96 -0.50
N PHE A 6 -2.56 -3.01 -1.73
CA PHE A 6 -3.01 -1.84 -2.47
C PHE A 6 -4.48 -1.55 -2.13
N ILE A 7 -4.74 -0.41 -1.50
CA ILE A 7 -6.09 0.01 -1.09
C ILE A 7 -6.61 1.04 -2.08
N GLY A 8 -7.36 0.58 -3.09
CA GLY A 8 -7.80 1.37 -4.23
C GLY A 8 -9.33 1.52 -4.33
N GLY A 9 -9.74 2.29 -5.34
CA GLY A 9 -11.15 2.59 -5.63
C GLY A 9 -11.26 3.79 -6.56
N GLU A 10 -12.24 3.79 -7.47
CA GLU A 10 -12.32 4.80 -8.54
C GLU A 10 -12.66 6.20 -8.03
N LYS A 11 -13.53 6.29 -7.03
CA LYS A 11 -14.06 7.55 -6.51
C LYS A 11 -13.34 8.00 -5.23
N GLY A 12 -13.31 9.32 -5.02
CA GLY A 12 -13.02 9.89 -3.70
C GLY A 12 -14.15 9.56 -2.71
N GLY A 13 -13.84 9.51 -1.42
CA GLY A 13 -14.86 9.33 -0.37
C GLY A 13 -15.42 7.92 -0.15
N VAL A 14 -15.01 6.91 -0.93
CA VAL A 14 -15.48 5.51 -0.78
C VAL A 14 -14.89 4.75 0.42
N GLY A 15 -14.09 5.40 1.26
CA GLY A 15 -13.55 4.79 2.49
C GLY A 15 -12.15 4.16 2.38
N LYS A 16 -11.38 4.39 1.30
CA LYS A 16 -10.00 3.88 1.12
C LYS A 16 -9.10 4.11 2.34
N SER A 17 -8.92 5.38 2.73
CA SER A 17 -8.13 5.74 3.90
C SER A 17 -8.71 5.27 5.24
N VAL A 18 -9.99 4.92 5.29
CA VAL A 18 -10.57 4.27 6.49
C VAL A 18 -10.10 2.82 6.56
N LEU A 19 -10.15 2.08 5.45
CA LEU A 19 -9.65 0.72 5.40
C LEU A 19 -8.13 0.65 5.62
N SER A 20 -7.35 1.55 5.00
CA SER A 20 -5.90 1.62 5.19
C SER A 20 -5.52 1.75 6.67
N ARG A 21 -6.22 2.62 7.41
CA ARG A 21 -6.03 2.81 8.85
C ARG A 21 -6.52 1.62 9.68
N LEU A 22 -7.64 0.99 9.29
CA LEU A 22 -8.14 -0.21 9.97
C LEU A 22 -7.13 -1.36 9.86
N LEU A 23 -6.57 -1.57 8.66
CA LEU A 23 -5.56 -2.59 8.41
C LEU A 23 -4.26 -2.29 9.16
N ALA A 24 -3.84 -1.02 9.20
CA ALA A 24 -2.69 -0.58 10.00
C ALA A 24 -2.89 -0.87 11.49
N GLN A 25 -4.03 -0.48 12.07
CA GLN A 25 -4.31 -0.77 13.48
C GLN A 25 -4.33 -2.28 13.76
N TYR A 26 -4.93 -3.06 12.86
CA TYR A 26 -4.92 -4.52 12.98
C TYR A 26 -3.50 -5.09 13.00
N PHE A 27 -2.57 -4.56 12.21
CA PHE A 27 -1.17 -4.99 12.25
C PHE A 27 -0.47 -4.59 13.55
N ILE A 28 -0.68 -3.37 14.04
CA ILE A 28 -0.15 -2.90 15.33
C ILE A 28 -0.62 -3.81 16.47
N ASP A 29 -1.94 -4.03 16.58
CA ASP A 29 -2.55 -4.82 17.65
C ASP A 29 -2.09 -6.28 17.64
N ARG A 30 -1.60 -6.78 16.50
CA ARG A 30 -1.10 -8.15 16.34
C ARG A 30 0.43 -8.23 16.35
N GLY A 31 1.13 -7.13 16.63
CA GLY A 31 2.60 -7.09 16.61
C GLY A 31 3.18 -7.45 15.24
N ARG A 32 2.47 -7.16 14.16
CA ARG A 32 2.93 -7.44 12.78
C ARG A 32 3.61 -6.20 12.22
N PRO A 33 4.91 -6.26 11.88
CA PRO A 33 5.61 -5.11 11.31
C PRO A 33 5.00 -4.73 9.96
N PHE A 34 4.89 -3.42 9.69
CA PHE A 34 4.49 -2.91 8.40
C PHE A 34 5.01 -1.50 8.12
N THR A 35 5.02 -1.15 6.84
CA THR A 35 5.27 0.22 6.34
C THR A 35 4.04 0.71 5.58
N GLY A 36 3.60 1.92 5.89
CA GLY A 36 2.48 2.60 5.23
C GLY A 36 2.94 3.61 4.19
N PHE A 37 2.20 3.70 3.10
CA PHE A 37 2.38 4.71 2.06
C PHE A 37 1.06 5.41 1.76
N ASP A 38 1.09 6.73 1.78
CA ASP A 38 -0.05 7.58 1.44
C ASP A 38 0.20 8.25 0.09
N THR A 39 -0.64 7.97 -0.89
CA THR A 39 -0.44 8.48 -2.26
C THR A 39 -1.29 9.72 -2.56
N ASP A 40 -2.20 10.08 -1.66
CA ASP A 40 -3.09 11.23 -1.85
C ASP A 40 -2.39 12.53 -1.44
N ARG A 41 -2.05 13.35 -2.44
CA ARG A 41 -1.40 14.65 -2.23
C ARG A 41 -2.34 15.72 -1.67
N SER A 42 -3.66 15.53 -1.78
CA SER A 42 -4.66 16.52 -1.40
C SER A 42 -5.12 16.30 0.04
N HIS A 43 -5.24 15.03 0.45
CA HIS A 43 -5.75 14.63 1.74
C HIS A 43 -4.98 13.44 2.31
N THR A 44 -3.78 13.68 2.84
CA THR A 44 -2.85 12.69 3.44
C THR A 44 -3.38 12.08 4.74
N SER A 45 -4.55 11.47 4.69
CA SER A 45 -5.28 10.98 5.85
C SER A 45 -4.59 9.79 6.51
N PHE A 46 -3.90 8.95 5.75
CA PHE A 46 -3.19 7.82 6.33
C PHE A 46 -1.97 8.31 7.13
N THR A 47 -1.14 9.14 6.49
CA THR A 47 0.04 9.74 7.14
C THR A 47 -0.36 10.58 8.35
N ARG A 48 -1.45 11.37 8.26
CA ARG A 48 -1.91 12.25 9.34
C ARG A 48 -2.20 11.51 10.65
N PHE A 49 -2.73 10.29 10.59
CA PHE A 49 -3.12 9.53 11.79
C PHE A 49 -2.08 8.48 12.21
N TYR A 50 -1.18 8.07 11.30
CA TYR A 50 -0.19 7.02 11.53
C TYR A 50 1.21 7.49 11.13
N ALA A 51 1.60 8.72 11.50
CA ALA A 51 2.85 9.35 11.06
C ALA A 51 4.11 8.54 11.39
N ASP A 52 4.09 7.75 12.48
CA ASP A 52 5.19 6.86 12.86
C ASP A 52 5.29 5.60 11.99
N TYR A 53 4.25 5.30 11.21
CA TYR A 53 4.13 4.08 10.41
C TYR A 53 3.96 4.35 8.92
N ALA A 54 3.53 5.56 8.54
CA ALA A 54 3.15 5.90 7.18
C ALA A 54 3.84 7.17 6.70
N SER A 55 4.23 7.18 5.43
CA SER A 55 4.86 8.33 4.78
C SER A 55 4.20 8.63 3.43
N PRO A 56 4.22 9.90 2.97
CA PRO A 56 3.70 10.23 1.66
C PRO A 56 4.60 9.63 0.56
N VAL A 57 3.98 9.10 -0.48
CA VAL A 57 4.70 8.63 -1.67
C VAL A 57 3.99 9.06 -2.95
N ILE A 58 4.80 9.34 -3.96
CA ILE A 58 4.33 9.83 -5.24
C ILE A 58 4.23 8.64 -6.21
N VAL A 59 3.01 8.20 -6.53
CA VAL A 59 2.79 7.05 -7.44
C VAL A 59 2.53 7.45 -8.90
N ASP A 60 2.73 8.72 -9.26
CA ASP A 60 2.66 9.18 -10.65
C ASP A 60 3.97 8.95 -11.43
N ARG A 61 5.00 8.40 -10.77
CA ARG A 61 6.31 8.05 -11.32
C ARG A 61 6.78 6.70 -10.79
N TYR A 62 7.59 6.00 -11.58
CA TYR A 62 8.21 4.72 -11.20
C TYR A 62 8.97 4.82 -9.87
N GLU A 63 9.67 5.93 -9.63
CA GLU A 63 10.48 6.17 -8.42
C GLU A 63 9.74 5.95 -7.09
N GLY A 64 8.47 6.38 -6.99
CA GLY A 64 7.71 6.19 -5.75
C GLY A 64 7.12 4.80 -5.61
N LEU A 65 6.92 4.09 -6.72
CA LEU A 65 6.49 2.71 -6.69
C LEU A 65 7.67 1.76 -6.44
N ASP A 66 8.88 2.09 -6.91
CA ASP A 66 10.11 1.35 -6.59
C ASP A 66 10.43 1.42 -5.08
N LYS A 67 10.11 2.53 -4.42
CA LYS A 67 10.17 2.62 -2.95
C LYS A 67 9.30 1.56 -2.25
N ILE A 68 8.14 1.24 -2.82
CA ILE A 68 7.23 0.22 -2.25
C ILE A 68 7.87 -1.17 -2.34
N ALA A 69 8.49 -1.49 -3.47
CA ALA A 69 9.17 -2.77 -3.68
C ALA A 69 10.42 -2.91 -2.79
N SER A 70 11.21 -1.84 -2.66
CA SER A 70 12.45 -1.84 -1.86
C SER A 70 12.24 -2.18 -0.38
N CYS A 71 11.02 -1.99 0.16
CA CYS A 71 10.67 -2.38 1.52
C CYS A 71 10.79 -3.88 1.78
N PHE A 72 10.76 -4.70 0.73
CA PHE A 72 10.86 -6.15 0.86
C PHE A 72 12.29 -6.67 0.64
N GLU A 73 13.19 -5.85 0.11
CA GLU A 73 14.60 -6.21 -0.13
C GLU A 73 15.44 -6.17 1.15
N GLU A 74 15.02 -5.38 2.14
CA GLU A 74 15.72 -5.24 3.41
C GLU A 74 15.62 -6.52 4.27
N VAL A 75 16.75 -6.93 4.85
CA VAL A 75 16.79 -8.06 5.79
C VAL A 75 16.03 -7.67 7.07
N PRO A 76 15.02 -8.45 7.49
CA PRO A 76 14.20 -8.06 8.64
C PRO A 76 15.01 -8.05 9.94
N ALA A 77 15.00 -6.93 10.65
CA ALA A 77 15.70 -6.78 11.93
C ALA A 77 15.20 -7.75 13.03
N VAL A 78 13.94 -8.18 12.95
CA VAL A 78 13.27 -9.01 13.98
C VAL A 78 12.92 -10.41 13.44
N GLY A 79 13.59 -10.88 12.38
CA GLY A 79 13.35 -12.20 11.78
C GLY A 79 11.98 -12.38 11.11
N GLN A 80 11.13 -11.34 11.12
CA GLN A 80 9.82 -11.32 10.48
C GLN A 80 9.78 -10.19 9.44
N GLN A 81 9.57 -10.56 8.17
CA GLN A 81 9.42 -9.60 7.08
C GLN A 81 8.14 -8.76 7.27
N GLY A 82 8.29 -7.45 7.07
CA GLY A 82 7.20 -6.49 7.18
C GLY A 82 6.19 -6.61 6.05
N SER A 83 4.95 -6.22 6.32
CA SER A 83 3.94 -5.97 5.28
C SER A 83 4.02 -4.52 4.79
N VAL A 84 3.38 -4.23 3.66
CA VAL A 84 3.21 -2.87 3.16
C VAL A 84 1.73 -2.58 2.93
N ILE A 85 1.30 -1.37 3.28
CA ILE A 85 -0.05 -0.84 3.04
C ILE A 85 0.09 0.41 2.19
N VAL A 86 -0.58 0.44 1.04
CA VAL A 86 -0.55 1.56 0.10
C VAL A 86 -1.96 2.14 -0.02
N ASP A 87 -2.18 3.33 0.57
CA ASP A 87 -3.44 4.08 0.46
C ASP A 87 -3.47 4.82 -0.88
N LEU A 88 -4.20 4.27 -1.85
CA LEU A 88 -4.22 4.79 -3.20
C LEU A 88 -5.19 5.96 -3.32
N ALA A 89 -4.74 7.05 -3.94
CA ALA A 89 -5.60 8.15 -4.36
C ALA A 89 -6.65 7.65 -5.38
N ALA A 90 -7.73 8.41 -5.53
CA ALA A 90 -8.71 8.13 -6.58
C ALA A 90 -8.05 8.14 -7.97
N GLN A 91 -8.63 7.37 -8.91
CA GLN A 91 -8.19 7.34 -10.32
C GLN A 91 -6.73 6.88 -10.57
N THR A 92 -6.12 6.16 -9.62
CA THR A 92 -4.74 5.64 -9.74
C THR A 92 -4.65 4.22 -10.35
N ALA A 93 -5.79 3.61 -10.70
CA ALA A 93 -5.82 2.22 -11.18
C ALA A 93 -4.98 1.99 -12.45
N LEU A 94 -5.09 2.90 -13.43
CA LEU A 94 -4.34 2.79 -14.69
C LEU A 94 -2.82 2.96 -14.52
N PRO A 95 -2.30 4.02 -13.87
CA PRO A 95 -0.85 4.14 -13.66
C PRO A 95 -0.29 2.99 -12.82
N LEU A 96 -1.02 2.53 -11.80
CA LEU A 96 -0.61 1.37 -10.99
C LEU A 96 -0.52 0.09 -11.83
N SER A 97 -1.54 -0.18 -12.66
CA SER A 97 -1.55 -1.36 -13.53
C SER A 97 -0.40 -1.37 -14.53
N ARG A 98 -0.04 -0.21 -15.10
CA ARG A 98 1.11 -0.09 -16.00
C ARG A 98 2.42 -0.39 -15.26
N TRP A 99 2.62 0.22 -14.09
CA TRP A 99 3.82 -0.05 -13.31
C TRP A 99 3.96 -1.51 -12.89
N ILE A 100 2.88 -2.16 -12.42
CA ILE A 100 2.90 -3.59 -12.07
C ILE A 100 3.38 -4.44 -13.25
N LYS A 101 2.90 -4.12 -14.45
CA LYS A 101 3.26 -4.84 -15.67
C LYS A 101 4.71 -4.59 -16.08
N ASP A 102 5.16 -3.34 -16.01
CA ASP A 102 6.47 -2.94 -16.49
C ASP A 102 7.60 -3.34 -15.51
N SER A 103 7.30 -3.43 -14.21
CA SER A 103 8.25 -3.83 -13.16
C SER A 103 8.31 -5.33 -12.90
N ASP A 104 7.46 -6.11 -13.56
CA ASP A 104 7.26 -7.54 -13.28
C ASP A 104 7.06 -7.84 -11.78
N LEU A 105 6.28 -6.97 -11.11
CA LEU A 105 6.14 -6.97 -9.66
C LEU A 105 5.60 -8.30 -9.11
N LEU A 106 4.60 -8.89 -9.79
CA LEU A 106 3.89 -10.05 -9.25
C LEU A 106 4.78 -11.30 -9.16
N PRO A 107 5.55 -11.67 -10.22
CA PRO A 107 6.56 -12.73 -10.09
C PRO A 107 7.59 -12.43 -9.01
N LEU A 108 8.15 -11.21 -8.97
CA LEU A 108 9.14 -10.81 -7.98
C LEU A 108 8.62 -11.00 -6.54
N MET A 109 7.43 -10.48 -6.23
CA MET A 109 6.81 -10.65 -4.91
C MET A 109 6.53 -12.12 -4.59
N GLY A 110 6.15 -12.91 -5.60
CA GLY A 110 5.94 -14.35 -5.46
C GLY A 110 7.22 -15.11 -5.07
N GLU A 111 8.35 -14.79 -5.70
CA GLU A 111 9.67 -15.36 -5.36
C GLU A 111 10.10 -15.00 -3.93
N MET A 112 9.73 -13.80 -3.48
CA MET A 112 9.99 -13.33 -2.12
C MET A 112 8.99 -13.86 -1.07
N GLY A 113 7.99 -14.66 -1.47
CA GLY A 113 6.96 -15.18 -0.57
C GLY A 113 5.98 -14.11 -0.04
N VAL A 114 5.89 -12.96 -0.73
CA VAL A 114 5.02 -11.83 -0.39
C VAL A 114 3.69 -11.98 -1.12
N THR A 115 2.58 -11.92 -0.39
CA THR A 115 1.24 -11.92 -1.01
C THR A 115 0.85 -10.51 -1.45
N VAL A 116 0.54 -10.33 -2.73
CA VAL A 116 0.02 -9.06 -3.25
C VAL A 116 -1.51 -9.08 -3.21
N ASN A 117 -2.11 -8.11 -2.51
CA ASN A 117 -3.55 -7.96 -2.37
C ASN A 117 -4.01 -6.64 -3.01
N PHE A 118 -5.02 -6.73 -3.87
CA PHE A 118 -5.72 -5.56 -4.42
C PHE A 118 -7.09 -5.44 -3.77
N TRP A 119 -7.25 -4.42 -2.94
CA TRP A 119 -8.53 -4.09 -2.30
C TRP A 119 -9.21 -3.01 -3.13
N HIS A 120 -10.35 -3.33 -3.74
CA HIS A 120 -11.14 -2.37 -4.51
C HIS A 120 -12.36 -1.94 -3.71
N LEU A 121 -12.39 -0.68 -3.29
CA LEU A 121 -13.51 -0.11 -2.54
C LEU A 121 -14.41 0.67 -3.50
N ALA A 122 -15.68 0.28 -3.48
CA ALA A 122 -16.74 0.94 -4.21
C ALA A 122 -17.85 1.33 -3.24
N ASP A 123 -18.51 2.46 -3.51
CA ASP A 123 -19.82 2.71 -2.91
C ASP A 123 -20.87 1.83 -3.60
N ALA A 124 -22.03 1.65 -2.99
CA ALA A 124 -23.11 0.83 -3.55
C ALA A 124 -23.64 1.34 -4.91
N GLY A 125 -23.14 2.48 -5.40
CA GLY A 125 -23.60 3.14 -6.61
C GLY A 125 -25.05 3.63 -6.48
N LYS A 126 -25.29 4.84 -6.97
CA LYS A 126 -26.41 4.98 -7.89
C LYS A 126 -25.84 4.91 -9.30
#